data_AF-A0A256XRJ5-F1
#
_entry.id   AF-A0A256XRJ5-F1
#
_cell.length_a   1.000
_cell.length_b   1.000
_cell.length_c   1.000
_cell.angle_alpha   90.00
_cell.angle_beta   90.00
_cell.angle_gamma   90.00
#
_symmetry.space_group_name_H-M   'P 1'
#
loop_
_entity.id
_entity.type
_entity.pdbx_description
1 polymer ?
#
loop_
_entity_poly.entity_id
_entity_poly.type
_entity_poly.pdbx_seq_one_letter_code
_entity_poly.pdbx_strand_id
1 'polypeptide(L)'
;MDVKELAYTLYLKFRKGDLESFRNVLIKSLEKERTEKLRLVKTPVLNSIGREFGKLIAEEDWFQGMLNLWRISLGCREGREIRYIVINALGVISRRNYDDAMKFILRILYDLGDWETVDALALRVIVNLARQ
;
A
#
# COMPACT_ATOMS: atom_id res chain seq x y z
N MET A 1 9.58 -16.04 0.09
CA MET A 1 10.05 -14.64 0.18
C MET A 1 10.02 -14.22 1.64
N ASP A 2 11.09 -13.61 2.16
CA ASP A 2 11.03 -13.01 3.49
C ASP A 2 10.28 -11.66 3.41
N VAL A 3 9.10 -11.61 4.04
CA VAL A 3 8.22 -10.43 4.01
C VAL A 3 8.85 -9.24 4.71
N LYS A 4 9.59 -9.45 5.81
CA LYS A 4 10.22 -8.37 6.57
C LYS A 4 11.38 -7.76 5.81
N GLU A 5 12.21 -8.62 5.19
CA GLU A 5 13.33 -8.16 4.35
C GLU A 5 12.83 -7.35 3.15
N LEU A 6 11.77 -7.84 2.48
CA LEU A 6 11.14 -7.08 1.39
C LEU A 6 10.58 -5.76 1.89
N ALA A 7 9.79 -5.76 2.97
CA ALA A 7 9.19 -4.55 3.52
C ALA A 7 10.25 -3.50 3.89
N TYR A 8 11.38 -3.95 4.46
CA TYR A 8 12.51 -3.07 4.77
C TYR A 8 13.16 -2.50 3.50
N THR A 9 13.35 -3.34 2.47
CA THR A 9 13.88 -2.87 1.18
C THR A 9 12.97 -1.83 0.54
N LEU A 10 11.66 -2.06 0.56
CA LEU A 10 10.66 -1.11 0.09
C LEU A 10 10.69 0.20 0.89
N TYR A 11 10.80 0.11 2.21
CA TYR A 11 10.99 1.28 3.08
C TYR A 11 12.23 2.09 2.70
N LEU A 12 13.38 1.46 2.45
CA LEU A 12 14.59 2.18 2.04
C LEU A 12 14.43 2.90 0.70
N LYS A 13 13.68 2.34 -0.26
CA LYS A 13 13.36 3.00 -1.53
C LYS A 13 12.40 4.16 -1.33
N PHE A 14 11.35 3.94 -0.55
CA PHE A 14 10.35 4.94 -0.20
C PHE A 14 10.99 6.17 0.47
N ARG A 15 11.82 5.94 1.50
CA ARG A 15 12.51 7.00 2.24
C ARG A 15 13.44 7.85 1.39
N LYS A 16 14.01 7.27 0.32
CA LYS A 16 14.85 7.98 -0.65
C LYS A 16 14.06 8.75 -1.72
N GLY A 17 12.73 8.65 -1.71
CA GLY A 17 11.86 9.20 -2.76
C GLY A 17 11.93 8.41 -4.08
N ASP A 18 12.61 7.27 -4.11
CA ASP A 18 12.84 6.43 -5.30
C ASP A 18 11.66 5.45 -5.48
N LEU A 19 10.50 6.00 -5.81
CA LEU A 19 9.23 5.26 -5.91
C LEU A 19 9.16 4.34 -7.13
N GLU A 20 9.95 4.65 -8.17
CA GLU A 20 10.08 3.81 -9.34
C GLU A 20 10.84 2.52 -8.99
N SER A 21 11.96 2.63 -8.25
CA SER A 21 12.63 1.44 -7.73
C SER A 21 11.78 0.70 -6.69
N PHE A 22 10.99 1.40 -5.88
CA PHE A 22 10.02 0.75 -4.98
C PHE A 22 9.11 -0.18 -5.78
N ARG A 23 8.49 0.34 -6.85
CA ARG A 23 7.62 -0.43 -7.74
C ARG A 23 8.37 -1.64 -8.29
N ASN A 24 9.53 -1.41 -8.91
CA ASN A 24 10.26 -2.48 -9.58
C ASN A 24 10.70 -3.59 -8.63
N VAL A 25 11.13 -3.23 -7.41
CA VAL A 25 11.46 -4.21 -6.35
C VAL A 25 10.23 -4.98 -5.90
N LEU A 26 9.09 -4.31 -5.68
CA LEU A 26 7.85 -4.96 -5.29
C LEU A 26 7.44 -5.98 -6.35
N ILE A 27 7.32 -5.55 -7.61
CA ILE A 27 6.80 -6.41 -8.68
C ILE A 27 7.72 -7.60 -8.93
N LYS A 28 9.04 -7.39 -9.00
CA LYS A 28 10.01 -8.46 -9.18
C LYS A 28 9.92 -9.50 -8.05
N SER A 29 9.74 -9.04 -6.82
CA SER A 29 9.61 -9.94 -5.65
C SER A 29 8.33 -10.76 -5.67
N LEU A 30 7.27 -10.24 -6.30
CA LEU A 30 5.96 -10.86 -6.36
C LEU A 30 5.79 -11.89 -7.49
N GLU A 31 6.71 -11.96 -8.46
CA GLU A 31 6.60 -12.87 -9.61
C GLU A 31 6.39 -14.34 -9.23
N LYS A 32 7.04 -14.81 -8.17
CA LYS A 32 6.91 -16.19 -7.67
C LYS A 32 5.63 -16.43 -6.86
N GLU A 33 4.92 -15.37 -6.48
CA GLU A 33 3.70 -15.41 -5.67
C GLU A 33 2.42 -15.27 -6.53
N ARG A 34 2.59 -15.07 -7.85
CA ARG A 34 1.49 -14.97 -8.81
C ARG A 34 0.80 -16.31 -9.02
N THR A 35 -0.52 -16.29 -9.05
CA THR A 35 -1.35 -17.46 -9.37
C THR A 35 -1.22 -17.85 -10.85
N GLU A 36 -1.33 -19.15 -11.15
CA GLU A 36 -1.13 -19.66 -12.52
C GLU A 36 -2.15 -19.12 -13.53
N LYS A 37 -3.44 -19.12 -13.15
CA LYS A 37 -4.54 -18.77 -14.07
C LYS A 37 -4.74 -17.26 -14.21
N LEU A 38 -4.88 -16.57 -13.08
CA LEU A 38 -5.20 -15.14 -13.08
C LEU A 38 -3.95 -14.25 -13.08
N ARG A 39 -2.76 -14.82 -12.83
CA ARG A 39 -1.49 -14.08 -12.69
C ARG A 39 -1.52 -13.00 -11.61
N LEU A 40 -2.49 -13.08 -10.69
CA LEU A 40 -2.64 -12.18 -9.55
C LEU A 40 -1.89 -12.73 -8.33
N VAL A 41 -1.35 -11.83 -7.53
CA VAL A 41 -0.76 -12.16 -6.23
C VAL A 41 -1.87 -12.36 -5.21
N LYS A 42 -1.73 -13.41 -4.40
CA LYS A 42 -2.65 -13.71 -3.29
C LYS A 42 -2.69 -12.55 -2.30
N THR A 43 -3.89 -12.06 -2.01
CA THR A 43 -4.13 -10.93 -1.09
C THR A 43 -3.45 -11.09 0.29
N PRO A 44 -3.38 -12.28 0.93
CA PRO A 44 -2.63 -12.46 2.17
C PRO A 44 -1.13 -12.07 2.11
N VAL A 45 -0.49 -12.25 0.96
CA VAL A 45 0.92 -11.86 0.74
C VAL A 45 1.03 -10.34 0.74
N LEU A 46 0.21 -9.67 -0.07
CA LEU A 46 0.16 -8.21 -0.16
C LEU A 46 -0.16 -7.57 1.20
N ASN A 47 -1.12 -8.15 1.92
CA ASN A 47 -1.49 -7.68 3.25
C ASN A 47 -0.33 -7.76 4.24
N SER A 48 0.47 -8.83 4.16
CA SER A 48 1.59 -9.03 5.07
C SER A 48 2.72 -8.03 4.77
N ILE A 49 3.06 -7.83 3.50
CA ILE A 49 4.06 -6.84 3.07
C ILE A 49 3.62 -5.43 3.47
N GLY A 50 2.38 -5.05 3.12
CA GLY A 50 1.88 -3.69 3.39
C GLY A 50 1.81 -3.36 4.88
N ARG A 51 1.47 -4.34 5.74
CA ARG A 51 1.49 -4.14 7.19
C ARG A 51 2.91 -3.94 7.73
N GLU A 52 3.88 -4.76 7.31
CA GLU A 52 5.27 -4.59 7.75
C GLU A 52 5.84 -3.26 7.24
N PHE A 53 5.57 -2.90 5.99
CA PHE A 53 5.95 -1.60 5.44
C PHE A 53 5.31 -0.44 6.21
N GLY A 54 4.01 -0.53 6.52
CA GLY A 54 3.28 0.48 7.29
C GLY A 54 3.85 0.71 8.69
N LYS A 55 4.34 -0.34 9.36
CA LYS A 55 5.02 -0.21 10.67
C LYS A 55 6.30 0.63 10.56
N LEU A 56 7.05 0.49 9.46
CA LEU A 56 8.31 1.19 9.24
C LEU A 56 8.13 2.68 8.94
N ILE A 57 7.05 3.06 8.24
CA ILE A 57 6.79 4.46 7.86
C ILE A 57 5.89 5.22 8.85
N ALA A 58 5.41 4.56 9.92
CA ALA A 58 4.43 5.15 10.84
C ALA A 58 4.93 6.38 11.60
N GLU A 59 6.24 6.56 11.74
CA GLU A 59 6.88 7.67 12.45
C GLU A 59 7.57 8.68 11.51
N GLU A 60 7.40 8.50 10.19
CA GLU A 60 8.02 9.33 9.15
C GLU A 60 6.99 10.29 8.52
N ASP A 61 7.45 11.29 7.77
CA ASP A 61 6.57 12.07 6.88
C ASP A 61 6.22 11.23 5.64
N TRP A 62 5.16 10.43 5.76
CA TRP A 62 4.74 9.46 4.76
C TRP A 62 3.75 10.01 3.73
N PHE A 63 3.07 11.13 4.04
CA PHE A 63 1.83 11.52 3.34
C PHE A 63 2.04 11.69 1.83
N GLN A 64 2.99 12.55 1.45
CA GLN A 64 3.23 12.84 0.05
C GLN A 64 3.80 11.65 -0.72
N GLY A 65 4.69 10.87 -0.08
CA GLY A 65 5.26 9.66 -0.68
C GLY A 65 4.18 8.61 -0.97
N MET A 66 3.26 8.39 -0.03
CA MET A 66 2.16 7.45 -0.19
C MET A 66 1.16 7.91 -1.27
N LEU A 67 0.90 9.21 -1.39
CA LEU A 67 0.03 9.74 -2.46
C LEU A 67 0.68 9.54 -3.82
N ASN A 68 2.00 9.73 -3.91
CA ASN A 68 2.73 9.49 -5.15
C ASN A 68 2.75 8.00 -5.52
N LEU A 69 2.90 7.09 -4.55
CA LEU A 69 2.75 5.64 -4.79
C LEU A 69 1.33 5.29 -5.27
N TRP A 70 0.30 5.89 -4.66
CA TRP A 70 -1.06 5.71 -5.11
C TRP A 70 -1.25 6.15 -6.56
N ARG A 71 -0.75 7.32 -6.95
CA ARG A 71 -0.82 7.81 -8.33
C ARG A 71 -0.08 6.90 -9.32
N ILE A 72 1.10 6.40 -8.95
CA ILE A 72 1.83 5.40 -9.76
C ILE A 72 0.96 4.17 -10.00
N SER A 73 0.22 3.73 -8.99
CA SER A 73 -0.65 2.55 -9.07
C SER A 73 -1.81 2.71 -10.08
N LEU A 74 -2.23 3.93 -10.42
CA LEU A 74 -3.32 4.15 -11.37
C LEU A 74 -2.85 3.95 -12.82
N GLY A 75 -1.56 4.11 -13.08
CA GLY A 75 -0.98 4.09 -14.43
C GLY A 75 -0.27 2.80 -14.81
N CYS A 76 -0.24 1.77 -13.96
CA CYS A 76 0.49 0.53 -14.23
C CYS A 76 -0.36 -0.74 -14.09
N ARG A 77 0.02 -1.78 -14.83
CA ARG A 77 -0.66 -3.09 -14.85
C ARG A 77 -0.72 -3.73 -13.46
N GLU A 78 0.34 -3.57 -12.67
CA GLU A 78 0.45 -4.07 -11.29
C GLU A 78 -0.06 -3.07 -10.25
N GLY A 79 -0.93 -2.15 -10.68
CA GLY A 79 -1.53 -1.12 -9.84
C GLY A 79 -2.27 -1.69 -8.65
N ARG A 80 -2.96 -2.83 -8.83
CA ARG A 80 -3.67 -3.52 -7.76
C ARG A 80 -2.72 -3.86 -6.61
N GLU A 81 -1.58 -4.47 -6.89
CA GLU A 81 -0.61 -4.87 -5.88
C GLU A 81 -0.11 -3.65 -5.09
N ILE A 82 0.21 -2.54 -5.77
CA ILE A 82 0.67 -1.30 -5.13
C ILE A 82 -0.45 -0.71 -4.25
N ARG A 83 -1.70 -0.62 -4.74
CA ARG A 83 -2.83 -0.12 -3.94
C ARG A 83 -3.02 -0.94 -2.68
N TYR A 84 -2.89 -2.27 -2.76
CA TYR A 84 -2.97 -3.13 -1.59
C TYR A 84 -1.84 -2.89 -0.58
N ILE A 85 -0.61 -2.64 -1.03
CA ILE A 85 0.48 -2.25 -0.14
C ILE A 85 0.15 -0.92 0.56
N VAL A 86 -0.31 0.08 -0.20
CA VAL A 86 -0.67 1.41 0.32
C VAL A 86 -1.81 1.31 1.35
N ILE A 87 -2.90 0.62 1.03
CA ILE A 87 -4.07 0.45 1.90
C ILE A 87 -3.70 -0.27 3.20
N ASN A 88 -2.93 -1.35 3.12
CA ASN A 88 -2.54 -2.08 4.33
C ASN A 88 -1.57 -1.27 5.20
N ALA A 89 -0.69 -0.47 4.61
CA ALA A 89 0.16 0.44 5.35
C ALA A 89 -0.67 1.55 6.03
N LEU A 90 -1.60 2.17 5.31
CA LEU A 90 -2.55 3.14 5.88
C LEU A 90 -3.37 2.54 7.02
N GLY A 91 -3.78 1.27 6.93
CA GLY A 91 -4.49 0.60 8.02
C GLY A 91 -3.66 0.43 9.30
N VAL A 92 -2.33 0.47 9.21
CA VAL A 92 -1.44 0.52 10.38
C VAL A 92 -1.34 1.96 10.91
N ILE A 93 -1.16 2.92 10.00
CA ILE A 93 -0.89 4.33 10.32
C ILE A 93 -2.12 5.07 10.83
N SER A 94 -3.31 4.80 10.26
CA SER A 94 -4.54 5.55 10.52
C SER A 94 -5.04 5.46 11.96
N ARG A 95 -4.57 4.47 12.72
CA ARG A 95 -4.85 4.35 14.16
C ARG A 95 -4.10 5.38 15.01
N ARG A 96 -3.01 5.94 14.49
CA ARG A 96 -2.13 6.89 15.21
C ARG A 96 -2.21 8.30 14.64
N ASN A 97 -2.34 8.43 13.32
CA ASN A 97 -2.45 9.71 12.63
C ASN A 97 -3.78 9.79 11.87
N TYR A 98 -4.83 10.22 12.57
CA TYR A 98 -6.19 10.32 12.04
C TYR A 98 -6.30 11.37 10.94
N ASP A 99 -5.84 12.59 11.21
CA ASP A 99 -6.04 13.75 10.32
C ASP A 99 -5.40 13.53 8.95
N ASP A 100 -4.14 13.08 8.91
CA ASP A 100 -3.46 12.87 7.65
C ASP A 100 -3.99 11.62 6.93
N ALA A 101 -4.41 10.58 7.66
CA ALA A 101 -5.10 9.45 7.04
C ALA A 101 -6.43 9.90 6.40
N MET A 102 -7.24 10.72 7.09
CA MET A 102 -8.49 11.26 6.55
C MET A 102 -8.25 12.13 5.32
N LYS A 103 -7.27 13.05 5.38
CA LYS A 103 -6.87 13.86 4.22
C LYS A 103 -6.45 12.99 3.04
N PHE A 104 -5.73 11.88 3.30
CA PHE A 104 -5.32 10.96 2.26
C PHE A 104 -6.53 10.33 1.57
N ILE A 105 -7.49 9.79 2.35
CA ILE A 105 -8.73 9.21 1.83
C ILE A 105 -9.45 10.22 0.93
N LEU A 106 -9.68 11.44 1.42
CA LEU A 106 -10.37 12.48 0.67
C LEU A 106 -9.70 12.80 -0.68
N ARG A 107 -8.36 12.66 -0.76
CA ARG A 107 -7.61 12.90 -2.00
C ARG A 107 -7.73 11.79 -3.02
N ILE A 108 -8.02 10.56 -2.60
CA ILE A 108 -8.09 9.40 -3.49
C ILE A 108 -9.53 8.97 -3.82
N LEU A 109 -10.56 9.62 -3.26
CA LEU A 109 -11.96 9.21 -3.44
C LEU A 109 -12.38 9.07 -4.91
N TYR A 110 -11.99 10.03 -5.75
CA TYR A 110 -12.32 10.02 -7.18
C TYR A 110 -11.51 8.98 -7.98
N ASP A 111 -10.45 8.42 -7.40
CA ASP A 111 -9.61 7.39 -8.03
C ASP A 111 -10.13 5.97 -7.77
N LEU A 112 -11.13 5.81 -6.87
CA LEU A 112 -11.68 4.50 -6.49
C LEU A 112 -12.62 3.95 -7.56
N GLY A 113 -12.03 3.37 -8.61
CA GLY A 113 -12.76 2.80 -9.75
C GLY A 113 -13.11 1.32 -9.63
N ASP A 114 -12.52 0.58 -8.69
CA ASP A 114 -12.74 -0.87 -8.55
C ASP A 114 -13.25 -1.26 -7.15
N TRP A 115 -14.21 -2.17 -7.12
CA TRP A 115 -14.90 -2.60 -5.89
C TRP A 115 -13.93 -3.27 -4.89
N GLU A 116 -12.90 -3.95 -5.38
CA GLU A 116 -11.93 -4.64 -4.53
C GLU A 116 -11.09 -3.65 -3.71
N THR A 117 -10.63 -2.57 -4.35
CA THR A 117 -9.91 -1.48 -3.70
C THR A 117 -10.81 -0.75 -2.71
N VAL A 118 -12.08 -0.51 -3.06
CA VAL A 118 -13.08 0.10 -2.16
C VAL A 118 -13.29 -0.76 -0.91
N ASP A 119 -13.52 -2.06 -1.07
CA ASP A 119 -13.71 -3.00 0.05
C ASP A 119 -12.46 -3.07 0.94
N ALA A 120 -11.28 -3.15 0.33
CA ALA A 120 -10.02 -3.18 1.06
C ALA A 120 -9.84 -1.90 1.89
N LEU A 121 -10.12 -0.73 1.31
CA LEU A 121 -10.03 0.55 1.98
C LEU A 121 -11.01 0.65 3.15
N ALA A 122 -12.25 0.23 2.94
CA ALA A 122 -13.30 0.23 3.95
C ALA A 122 -12.91 -0.63 5.16
N LEU A 123 -12.52 -1.88 4.91
CA LEU A 123 -12.21 -2.86 5.96
C LEU A 123 -10.89 -2.59 6.69
N ARG A 124 -9.93 -1.90 6.05
CA ARG A 124 -8.58 -1.70 6.61
C ARG A 124 -8.33 -0.33 7.17
N VAL A 125 -8.92 0.71 6.57
CA VAL A 125 -8.64 2.11 6.90
C VAL A 125 -9.86 2.77 7.51
N ILE A 126 -11.00 2.75 6.81
CA ILE A 126 -12.21 3.46 7.27
C ILE A 126 -12.71 2.93 8.62
N VAL A 127 -12.65 1.60 8.83
CA VAL A 127 -13.02 1.00 10.12
C VAL A 127 -12.19 1.54 11.30
N ASN A 128 -10.93 1.94 11.07
CA ASN A 128 -10.11 2.53 12.13
C ASN A 128 -10.51 3.98 12.39
N LEU A 129 -10.87 4.73 11.33
CA LEU A 129 -11.28 6.13 11.42
C LEU A 129 -12.66 6.28 12.08
N ALA A 130 -13.56 5.31 11.88
CA ALA A 130 -14.92 5.33 12.45
C ALA A 130 -14.99 5.00 13.96
N ARG A 131 -13.87 4.61 14.58
CA ARG A 131 -13.80 4.21 16.00
C ARG A 131 -13.28 5.31 16.94
N GLN A 132 -12.98 6.50 16.41
CA GLN A 132 -12.56 7.65 17.20
C GLN A 132 -13.76 8.48 17.65
#